data_AF-A0A4Y4KLT0-F1
#
_entry.id   AF-A0A4Y4KLT0-F1
#
_cell.length_a   1.000
_cell.length_b   1.000
_cell.length_c   1.000
_cell.angle_alpha   90.00
_cell.angle_beta   90.00
_cell.angle_gamma   90.00
#
_symmetry.space_group_name_H-M   'P 1'
#
loop_
_entity.id
_entity.type
_entity.pdbx_description
1 polymer ?
#
loop_
_entity_poly.entity_id
_entity_poly.type
_entity_poly.pdbx_seq_one_letter_code
_entity_poly.pdbx_strand_id
1 'polypeptide(L)'
;MRSGTSSSRRLLLRTSGIGPILADASAQQLRSAYHEKDLTERRRIAEKVVDTFHSCPTPEIAQLGRTLRQWRDAFLAYFTTSRANNAGTEALNGIIELHRRLAHGFRNRHNYRLRMLLAAGGLTP
;
A
#
# COMPACT_ATOMS: atom_id res chain seq x y z
N MET A 1 2.33 26.83 34.55
CA MET A 1 1.53 26.83 33.30
C MET A 1 1.73 25.48 32.60
N ARG A 2 0.81 24.52 32.79
CA ARG A 2 0.95 23.16 32.27
C ARG A 2 0.29 23.03 30.89
N SER A 3 1.04 22.41 30.00
CA SER A 3 0.72 21.90 28.67
C SER A 3 -0.67 21.24 28.55
N GLY A 4 -1.59 21.88 27.83
CA GLY A 4 -2.94 21.38 27.53
C GLY A 4 -3.27 21.26 26.03
N THR A 5 -2.26 21.12 25.15
CA THR A 5 -2.42 21.44 23.72
C THR A 5 -2.56 20.24 22.77
N SER A 6 -2.19 19.01 23.17
CA SER A 6 -2.21 17.84 22.28
C SER A 6 -3.55 17.09 22.28
N SER A 7 -4.19 16.95 23.46
CA SER A 7 -5.46 16.22 23.60
C SER A 7 -6.65 17.00 23.01
N SER A 8 -6.71 18.31 23.26
CA SER A 8 -7.80 19.17 22.78
C SER A 8 -7.84 19.36 21.27
N ARG A 9 -6.66 19.44 20.59
CA ARG A 9 -6.59 19.47 19.12
C ARG A 9 -7.11 18.19 18.48
N ARG A 10 -6.75 17.04 19.05
CA ARG A 10 -7.17 15.72 18.55
C ARG A 10 -8.68 15.51 18.67
N LEU A 11 -9.30 16.05 19.73
CA LEU A 11 -10.75 15.99 19.93
C LEU A 11 -11.51 16.91 18.94
N LEU A 12 -11.01 18.13 18.71
CA LEU A 12 -11.61 19.11 17.80
C LEU A 12 -11.64 18.64 16.33
N LEU A 13 -10.61 17.94 15.86
CA LEU A 13 -10.57 17.40 14.50
C LEU A 13 -11.55 16.25 14.27
N ARG A 14 -11.93 15.55 15.35
CA ARG A 14 -12.84 14.41 15.31
C ARG A 14 -14.32 14.85 15.33
N THR A 15 -14.62 16.03 15.90
CA THR A 15 -15.98 16.57 16.02
C THR A 15 -16.35 17.60 14.95
N SER A 16 -15.35 18.16 14.24
CA SER A 16 -15.55 19.22 13.23
C SER A 16 -15.91 18.72 11.82
N GLY A 17 -15.96 17.39 11.58
CA GLY A 17 -16.23 16.83 10.24
C GLY A 17 -15.10 17.01 9.22
N ILE A 18 -13.98 17.64 9.60
CA ILE A 18 -12.83 17.93 8.72
C ILE A 18 -11.96 16.68 8.49
N GLY A 19 -11.91 15.76 9.46
CA GLY A 19 -11.10 14.53 9.37
C GLY A 19 -11.35 13.70 8.10
N PRO A 20 -12.61 13.36 7.76
CA PRO A 20 -12.96 12.66 6.52
C PRO A 20 -12.55 13.41 5.25
N ILE A 21 -12.74 14.73 5.20
CA ILE A 21 -12.36 15.55 4.03
C ILE A 21 -10.85 15.51 3.82
N LEU A 22 -10.08 15.62 4.90
CA LEU A 22 -8.62 15.55 4.84
C LEU A 22 -8.12 14.16 4.46
N ALA A 23 -8.79 13.11 4.93
CA ALA A 23 -8.49 11.74 4.56
C ALA A 23 -8.76 11.49 3.07
N ASP A 24 -9.89 11.96 2.55
CA ASP A 24 -10.24 11.84 1.14
C ASP A 24 -9.28 12.63 0.25
N ALA A 25 -8.97 13.88 0.60
CA ALA A 25 -7.98 14.69 -0.12
C ALA A 25 -6.59 14.02 -0.14
N SER A 26 -6.16 13.43 1.00
CA SER A 26 -4.90 12.68 1.07
C SER A 26 -4.95 11.44 0.16
N ALA A 27 -6.05 10.70 0.16
CA ALA A 27 -6.22 9.55 -0.72
C ALA A 27 -6.23 9.95 -2.21
N GLN A 28 -6.84 11.08 -2.56
CA GLN A 28 -6.83 11.61 -3.92
C GLN A 28 -5.43 12.04 -4.36
N GLN A 29 -4.66 12.70 -3.48
CA GLN A 29 -3.27 13.08 -3.77
C GLN A 29 -2.36 11.86 -3.98
N LEU A 30 -2.54 10.79 -3.20
CA LEU A 30 -1.81 9.56 -3.43
C LEU A 30 -2.22 8.90 -4.76
N ARG A 31 -3.52 8.90 -5.10
CA ARG A 31 -4.02 8.35 -6.37
C ARG A 31 -3.49 9.10 -7.58
N SER A 32 -3.36 10.43 -7.52
CA SER A 32 -2.86 11.21 -8.66
C SER A 32 -1.43 10.83 -9.05
N ALA A 33 -0.58 10.45 -8.08
CA ALA A 33 0.77 9.93 -8.32
C ALA A 33 0.79 8.66 -9.20
N TYR A 34 -0.30 7.91 -9.27
CA TYR A 34 -0.40 6.71 -10.11
C TYR A 34 -1.08 6.97 -11.47
N HIS A 35 -1.87 8.04 -11.59
CA HIS A 35 -2.62 8.39 -12.79
C HIS A 35 -1.90 9.35 -13.75
N GLU A 36 -1.01 10.21 -13.26
CA GLU A 36 -0.26 11.19 -14.09
C GLU A 36 0.50 10.49 -15.24
N LYS A 37 0.68 11.05 -16.43
CA LYS A 37 1.34 10.30 -17.54
C LYS A 37 2.86 10.35 -17.46
N ASP A 38 3.40 11.44 -16.92
CA ASP A 38 4.84 11.65 -16.77
C ASP A 38 5.39 11.03 -15.49
N LEU A 39 6.40 10.16 -15.62
CA LEU A 39 7.06 9.51 -14.49
C LEU A 39 7.76 10.50 -13.55
N THR A 40 8.25 11.61 -14.07
CA THR A 40 8.94 12.65 -13.29
C THR A 40 7.96 13.32 -12.33
N GLU A 41 6.81 13.73 -12.85
CA GLU A 41 5.76 14.36 -12.04
C GLU A 41 5.11 13.37 -11.07
N ARG A 42 4.90 12.11 -11.48
CA ARG A 42 4.48 11.04 -10.55
C ARG A 42 5.42 10.91 -9.36
N ARG A 43 6.73 10.86 -9.62
CA ARG A 43 7.76 10.75 -8.58
C ARG A 43 7.74 11.97 -7.66
N ARG A 44 7.60 13.17 -8.21
CA ARG A 44 7.50 14.41 -7.42
C ARG A 44 6.31 14.38 -6.46
N ILE A 45 5.14 13.94 -6.94
CA ILE A 45 3.95 13.81 -6.09
C ILE A 45 4.18 12.74 -5.01
N ALA A 46 4.79 11.61 -5.36
CA ALA A 46 5.12 10.52 -4.44
C ALA A 46 6.09 10.97 -3.33
N GLU A 47 7.14 11.71 -3.68
CA GLU A 47 8.08 12.30 -2.72
C GLU A 47 7.35 13.27 -1.78
N LYS A 48 6.52 14.17 -2.33
CA LYS A 48 5.68 15.08 -1.54
C LYS A 48 4.77 14.34 -0.57
N VAL A 49 4.16 13.22 -0.97
CA VAL A 49 3.32 12.40 -0.09
C VAL A 49 4.14 11.81 1.07
N VAL A 50 5.29 11.21 0.79
CA VAL A 50 6.20 10.65 1.82
C VAL A 50 6.62 11.71 2.83
N ASP A 51 6.87 12.93 2.35
CA ASP A 51 7.35 14.02 3.19
C ASP A 51 6.24 14.67 4.03
N THR A 52 4.97 14.63 3.59
CA THR A 52 3.89 15.42 4.22
C THR A 52 2.91 14.58 5.04
N PHE A 53 2.65 13.32 4.69
CA PHE A 53 1.54 12.56 5.31
C PHE A 53 1.77 12.27 6.79
N HIS A 54 3.02 12.07 7.21
CA HIS A 54 3.37 11.74 8.60
C HIS A 54 2.98 12.83 9.62
N SER A 55 2.88 14.09 9.18
CA SER A 55 2.49 15.25 10.00
C SER A 55 0.99 15.55 9.95
N CYS A 56 0.21 14.72 9.24
CA CYS A 56 -1.23 14.94 9.11
C CYS A 56 -1.93 14.86 10.48
N PRO A 57 -2.85 15.78 10.80
CA PRO A 57 -3.62 15.73 12.04
C PRO A 57 -4.53 14.50 12.16
N THR A 58 -4.93 13.90 11.04
CA THR A 58 -5.71 12.66 10.99
C THR A 58 -4.80 11.46 11.29
N PRO A 59 -5.06 10.70 12.38
CA PRO A 59 -4.13 9.67 12.85
C PRO A 59 -3.92 8.54 11.84
N GLU A 60 -4.93 8.17 11.06
CA GLU A 60 -4.86 7.15 10.01
C GLU A 60 -3.89 7.57 8.90
N ILE A 61 -3.96 8.83 8.45
CA ILE A 61 -3.06 9.39 7.43
C ILE A 61 -1.65 9.55 7.98
N ALA A 62 -1.51 9.99 9.23
CA ALA A 62 -0.22 10.08 9.90
C ALA A 62 0.46 8.70 10.00
N GLN A 63 -0.32 7.65 10.30
CA GLN A 63 0.19 6.28 10.33
C GLN A 63 0.61 5.81 8.94
N LEU A 64 -0.20 6.06 7.91
CA LEU A 64 0.16 5.78 6.52
C LEU A 64 1.47 6.48 6.14
N GLY A 65 1.60 7.77 6.45
CA GLY A 65 2.81 8.54 6.17
C GLY A 65 4.06 8.00 6.86
N ARG A 66 3.94 7.52 8.11
CA ARG A 66 5.06 6.84 8.80
C ARG A 66 5.46 5.56 8.08
N THR A 67 4.49 4.74 7.65
CA THR A 67 4.76 3.53 6.88
C THR A 67 5.44 3.86 5.54
N LEU A 68 4.91 4.83 4.78
CA LEU A 68 5.49 5.24 3.50
C LEU A 68 6.92 5.77 3.65
N ARG A 69 7.22 6.48 4.73
CA ARG A 69 8.57 6.93 5.05
C ARG A 69 9.50 5.77 5.39
N GLN A 70 9.04 4.79 6.17
CA GLN A 70 9.82 3.60 6.48
C GLN A 70 10.19 2.81 5.22
N TRP A 71 9.28 2.79 4.24
CA TRP A 71 9.45 2.07 2.97
C TRP A 71 9.81 2.98 1.80
N ARG A 72 10.39 4.16 2.06
CA ARG A 72 10.62 5.22 1.06
C ARG A 72 11.34 4.70 -0.18
N ASP A 73 12.43 3.97 -0.01
CA ASP A 73 13.26 3.53 -1.14
C ASP A 73 12.51 2.53 -2.02
N ALA A 74 11.82 1.57 -1.41
CA ALA A 74 11.00 0.60 -2.13
C ALA A 74 9.80 1.26 -2.83
N PHE A 75 9.17 2.23 -2.18
CA PHE A 75 8.04 2.98 -2.73
C PHE A 75 8.45 3.83 -3.94
N LEU A 76 9.56 4.56 -3.84
CA LEU A 76 10.06 5.40 -4.94
C LEU A 76 10.68 4.58 -6.07
N ALA A 77 11.20 3.37 -5.78
CA ALA A 77 11.75 2.48 -6.79
C ALA A 77 10.74 2.18 -7.91
N TYR A 78 9.44 2.08 -7.59
CA TYR A 78 8.36 1.88 -8.56
C TYR A 78 8.44 2.83 -9.77
N PHE A 79 8.83 4.09 -9.55
CA PHE A 79 8.89 5.10 -10.61
C PHE A 79 10.18 5.02 -11.45
N THR A 80 11.19 4.27 -10.98
CA THR A 80 12.49 4.11 -11.65
C THR A 80 12.67 2.74 -12.31
N THR A 81 11.91 1.72 -11.89
CA THR A 81 12.05 0.32 -12.33
C THR A 81 10.97 -0.11 -13.32
N SER A 82 10.54 0.80 -14.20
CA SER A 82 9.46 0.52 -15.17
C SER A 82 8.17 0.00 -14.52
N ARG A 83 7.81 0.54 -13.35
CA ARG A 83 6.61 0.16 -12.57
C ARG A 83 6.65 -1.26 -11.99
N ALA A 84 7.84 -1.82 -11.76
CA ALA A 84 7.98 -3.09 -11.06
C ALA A 84 7.40 -2.97 -9.64
N ASN A 85 6.58 -3.94 -9.25
CA ASN A 85 5.91 -3.99 -7.97
C ASN A 85 5.66 -5.45 -7.54
N ASN A 86 5.11 -5.62 -6.34
CA ASN A 86 4.79 -6.93 -5.78
C ASN A 86 3.53 -7.59 -6.39
N ALA A 87 2.88 -6.97 -7.39
CA ALA A 87 1.59 -7.45 -7.89
C ALA A 87 1.69 -8.83 -8.54
N GLY A 88 2.80 -9.13 -9.24
CA GLY A 88 3.03 -10.45 -9.81
C GLY A 88 3.14 -11.56 -8.74
N THR A 89 3.87 -11.28 -7.66
CA THR A 89 3.99 -12.19 -6.52
C THR A 89 2.65 -12.37 -5.81
N GLU A 90 1.86 -11.31 -5.65
CA GLU A 90 0.53 -11.38 -5.05
C GLU A 90 -0.45 -12.17 -5.92
N ALA A 91 -0.41 -12.02 -7.24
CA ALA A 91 -1.21 -12.82 -8.16
C ALA A 91 -0.89 -14.31 -8.00
N LEU A 92 0.39 -14.68 -7.92
CA LEU A 92 0.82 -16.06 -7.66
C LEU A 92 0.38 -16.56 -6.28
N ASN A 93 0.53 -15.76 -5.22
CA ASN A 93 0.04 -16.10 -3.89
C ASN A 93 -1.48 -16.31 -3.90
N GLY A 94 -2.23 -15.51 -4.65
CA GLY A 94 -3.67 -15.68 -4.83
C GLY A 94 -4.03 -17.04 -5.45
N ILE A 95 -3.30 -17.46 -6.49
CA ILE A 95 -3.45 -18.77 -7.14
C ILE A 95 -3.15 -19.91 -6.13
N ILE A 96 -2.05 -19.79 -5.39
CA ILE A 96 -1.64 -20.78 -4.38
C ILE A 96 -2.71 -20.92 -3.30
N GLU A 97 -3.15 -19.81 -2.73
CA GLU A 97 -4.15 -19.78 -1.67
C GLU A 97 -5.51 -20.31 -2.14
N LEU A 98 -5.93 -19.98 -3.37
CA LEU A 98 -7.13 -20.55 -3.96
C LEU A 98 -7.04 -22.07 -4.05
N HIS A 99 -5.95 -22.61 -4.60
CA HIS A 99 -5.79 -24.04 -4.77
C HIS A 99 -5.65 -24.78 -3.43
N ARG A 100 -5.02 -24.16 -2.44
CA ARG A 100 -4.94 -24.70 -1.08
C ARG A 100 -6.33 -24.79 -0.43
N ARG A 101 -7.20 -23.80 -0.66
CA ARG A 101 -8.61 -23.83 -0.22
C ARG A 101 -9.40 -24.95 -0.89
N LEU A 102 -9.31 -25.06 -2.23
CA LEU A 102 -10.00 -26.10 -2.99
C LEU A 102 -9.57 -27.52 -2.60
N ALA A 103 -8.30 -27.70 -2.24
CA ALA A 103 -7.77 -28.99 -1.83
C ALA A 103 -7.98 -29.32 -0.34
N HIS A 104 -8.52 -28.39 0.46
CA HIS A 104 -8.56 -28.49 1.93
C HIS A 104 -7.17 -28.74 2.56
N GLY A 105 -6.14 -28.13 1.98
CA GLY A 105 -4.74 -28.31 2.36
C GLY A 105 -4.04 -29.47 1.66
N PHE A 106 -2.71 -29.46 1.72
CA PHE A 106 -1.86 -30.49 1.12
C PHE A 106 -0.99 -31.13 2.19
N ARG A 107 -0.91 -32.46 2.18
CA ARG A 107 -0.04 -33.24 3.08
C ARG A 107 1.24 -33.74 2.40
N ASN A 108 1.25 -33.78 1.06
CA ASN A 108 2.37 -34.28 0.26
C ASN A 108 2.96 -33.13 -0.58
N ARG A 109 4.25 -32.82 -0.37
CA ARG A 109 4.98 -31.74 -1.05
C ARG A 109 5.09 -31.94 -2.56
N HIS A 110 5.25 -33.18 -3.03
CA HIS A 110 5.35 -33.49 -4.46
C HIS A 110 4.02 -33.16 -5.16
N ASN A 111 2.90 -33.60 -4.60
CA ASN A 111 1.57 -33.32 -5.14
C ASN A 111 1.23 -31.82 -5.07
N TYR A 112 1.63 -31.15 -3.99
CA TYR A 112 1.51 -29.69 -3.89
C TYR A 112 2.22 -28.99 -5.04
N ARG A 113 3.50 -29.32 -5.28
CA ARG A 113 4.31 -28.69 -6.33
C ARG A 113 3.70 -28.88 -7.72
N LEU A 114 3.31 -30.11 -8.07
CA LEU A 114 2.69 -30.39 -9.37
C LEU A 114 1.39 -29.62 -9.56
N ARG A 115 0.53 -29.56 -8.52
CA ARG A 115 -0.73 -28.82 -8.58
C ARG A 115 -0.52 -27.31 -8.67
N MET A 116 0.50 -26.75 -8.02
CA MET A 116 0.83 -25.33 -8.17
C MET A 116 1.36 -25.01 -9.57
N LEU A 117 2.19 -25.88 -10.15
CA LEU A 117 2.67 -25.72 -11.52
C LEU A 117 1.53 -25.80 -12.52
N LEU A 118 0.64 -26.79 -12.40
CA LEU A 118 -0.60 -26.90 -13.20
C LEU A 118 -1.46 -25.65 -13.10
N ALA A 119 -1.72 -25.19 -11.87
CA ALA A 119 -2.55 -24.04 -11.57
C ALA A 119 -2.01 -22.72 -12.15
N ALA A 120 -0.69 -22.54 -12.13
CA ALA A 120 -0.02 -21.34 -12.61
C ALA A 120 0.29 -21.39 -14.12
N GLY A 121 -0.17 -22.41 -14.85
CA GLY A 121 0.10 -22.59 -16.29
C GLY A 121 1.53 -23.06 -16.61
N GLY A 122 2.25 -23.57 -15.61
CA GLY A 122 3.66 -23.97 -15.69
C GLY A 122 3.92 -25.41 -16.14
N LEU A 123 3.02 -26.05 -16.89
CA LEU A 123 3.33 -27.29 -17.60
C LEU A 123 3.63 -26.96 -19.06
N THR A 124 4.86 -26.56 -19.34
CA THR A 124 5.45 -26.70 -20.67
C THR A 124 6.33 -27.96 -20.66
N PRO A 125 6.24 -28.84 -21.68
CA PRO A 125 7.11 -30.01 -21.79
C PRO A 125 8.58 -29.64 -21.94
#